data_AF-A0A6L5EJE0-F1
#
_entry.id   AF-A0A6L5EJE0-F1
#
_cell.length_a   1.000
_cell.length_b   1.000
_cell.length_c   1.000
_cell.angle_alpha   90.00
_cell.angle_beta   90.00
_cell.angle_gamma   90.00
#
_symmetry.space_group_name_H-M   'P 1'
#
loop_
_entity.id
_entity.type
_entity.pdbx_description
1 polymer ?
#
loop_
_entity_poly.entity_id
_entity_poly.type
_entity_poly.pdbx_seq_one_letter_code
_entity_poly.pdbx_strand_id
1 'polypeptide(L)'
;MSGTCIIDGCGRHADKIIGVRLRRELDNLSAIWAHNTNAYLCDEHAAMGFDVEVTFTPRDDKTIRTSVSDGRGSPVVRLREITKPVNPGGVED
;
A
#
# COMPACT_ATOMS: atom_id res chain seq x y z
N MET A 1 8.58 -10.66 6.79
CA MET A 1 8.13 -11.19 5.49
C MET A 1 9.06 -10.64 4.43
N SER A 2 9.47 -11.48 3.49
CA SER A 2 10.33 -11.15 2.36
C SER A 2 9.84 -11.92 1.13
N GLY A 3 10.30 -11.53 -0.06
CA GLY A 3 9.91 -12.13 -1.32
C GLY A 3 10.93 -11.86 -2.43
N THR A 4 10.49 -11.98 -3.67
CA THR A 4 11.27 -11.55 -4.84
C THR A 4 11.04 -10.06 -5.08
N CYS A 5 12.06 -9.37 -5.58
CA CYS A 5 11.94 -7.98 -6.01
C CYS A 5 10.84 -7.83 -7.06
N ILE A 6 10.00 -6.79 -6.94
CA ILE A 6 8.89 -6.54 -7.88
C ILE A 6 9.33 -6.07 -9.27
N ILE A 7 10.55 -5.54 -9.40
CA ILE A 7 11.07 -5.10 -10.70
C ILE A 7 11.22 -6.31 -11.61
N ASP A 8 10.56 -6.28 -12.77
CA ASP A 8 10.53 -7.37 -13.74
C ASP A 8 11.96 -7.77 -14.15
N GLY A 9 12.20 -9.08 -14.22
CA GLY A 9 13.54 -9.64 -14.43
C GLY A 9 14.48 -9.59 -13.22
N CYS A 10 14.15 -8.89 -12.13
CA CYS A 10 14.97 -8.86 -10.92
C CYS A 10 14.72 -10.09 -10.04
N GLY A 11 15.55 -11.13 -10.17
CA GLY A 11 15.48 -12.35 -9.35
C GLY A 11 16.02 -12.23 -7.92
N ARG A 12 16.36 -11.02 -7.45
CA ARG A 12 17.00 -10.83 -6.13
C ARG A 12 16.01 -10.95 -4.97
N HIS A 13 16.53 -11.40 -3.83
CA HIS A 13 15.82 -11.36 -2.56
C HIS A 13 15.44 -9.92 -2.19
N ALA A 14 14.21 -9.74 -1.72
CA ALA A 14 13.65 -8.44 -1.40
C ALA A 14 12.92 -8.47 -0.05
N ASP A 15 13.28 -7.54 0.83
CA ASP A 15 12.74 -7.40 2.18
C ASP A 15 12.24 -5.97 2.46
N LYS A 16 12.47 -5.02 1.56
CA LYS A 16 11.97 -3.64 1.66
C LYS A 16 10.55 -3.60 1.11
N ILE A 17 9.57 -3.53 2.00
CA ILE A 17 8.15 -3.59 1.61
C ILE A 17 7.61 -2.22 1.20
N ILE A 18 6.87 -2.18 0.10
CA ILE A 18 6.13 -0.99 -0.31
C ILE A 18 4.81 -0.94 0.48
N GLY A 19 4.53 0.20 1.10
CA GLY A 19 3.32 0.42 1.89
C GLY A 19 2.54 1.64 1.40
N VAL A 20 1.22 1.52 1.36
CA VAL A 20 0.30 2.65 1.16
C VAL A 20 -0.58 2.77 2.40
N ARG A 21 -0.70 3.97 2.94
CA ARG A 21 -1.41 4.23 4.20
C ARG A 21 -2.23 5.51 4.10
N LEU A 22 -3.44 5.48 4.64
CA LEU A 22 -4.26 6.66 4.88
C LEU A 22 -4.34 6.91 6.39
N ARG A 23 -4.04 8.14 6.81
CA ARG A 23 -3.96 8.53 8.22
C ARG A 23 -4.93 9.66 8.52
N ARG A 24 -5.36 9.74 9.78
CA ARG A 24 -5.99 10.94 10.34
C ARG A 24 -4.89 11.87 10.79
N GLU A 25 -4.88 13.09 10.28
CA GLU A 25 -3.93 14.09 10.77
C GLU A 25 -4.32 14.62 12.15
N LEU A 26 -5.62 14.69 12.44
CA LEU A 26 -6.14 15.23 13.70
C LEU A 26 -5.89 14.33 14.92
N ASP A 27 -5.75 13.01 14.73
CA ASP A 27 -5.62 12.03 15.82
C ASP A 27 -4.23 11.39 15.87
N ASN A 28 -3.19 12.20 16.06
CA ASN A 28 -1.81 11.75 16.23
C ASN A 28 -1.35 10.77 15.13
N LEU A 29 -1.71 11.05 13.88
CA LEU A 29 -1.35 10.25 12.70
C LEU A 29 -1.86 8.80 12.74
N SER A 30 -2.92 8.50 13.48
CA SER A 30 -3.51 7.16 13.50
C SER A 30 -3.93 6.72 12.09
N ALA A 31 -3.61 5.48 11.71
CA ALA A 31 -4.00 4.96 10.41
C ALA A 31 -5.50 4.63 10.39
N ILE A 32 -6.21 5.09 9.36
CA ILE A 32 -7.54 4.57 9.00
C ILE A 32 -7.35 3.16 8.45
N TRP A 33 -6.45 3.02 7.48
CA TRP A 33 -5.96 1.75 6.96
C TRP A 33 -4.48 1.87 6.60
N ALA A 34 -3.73 0.78 6.80
CA ALA A 34 -2.28 0.72 6.57
C ALA A 34 -1.86 -0.72 6.25
N HIS A 35 -2.45 -1.31 5.21
CA HIS A 35 -2.10 -2.67 4.83
C HIS A 35 -0.83 -2.69 3.98
N ASN A 36 0.05 -3.64 4.30
CA ASN A 36 1.20 -3.96 3.46
C ASN A 36 0.73 -4.35 2.05
N THR A 37 1.47 -4.01 1.00
CA THR A 37 1.07 -4.35 -0.38
C THR A 37 1.51 -5.74 -0.82
N ASN A 38 2.45 -6.36 -0.09
CA ASN A 38 3.22 -7.55 -0.52
C ASN A 38 4.08 -7.31 -1.78
N ALA A 39 4.30 -6.07 -2.19
CA ALA A 39 5.33 -5.71 -3.15
C ALA A 39 6.63 -5.37 -2.41
N TYR A 40 7.75 -5.92 -2.88
CA TYR A 40 9.05 -5.80 -2.21
C TYR A 40 10.13 -5.31 -3.17
N LEU A 41 11.10 -4.58 -2.65
CA LEU A 41 12.33 -4.16 -3.34
C LEU A 41 13.55 -4.81 -2.68
N CYS A 42 14.52 -5.20 -3.51
CA CYS A 42 15.88 -5.52 -3.04
C CYS A 42 16.64 -4.23 -2.73
N ASP A 43 17.78 -4.32 -2.02
CA ASP A 43 18.56 -3.14 -1.62
C ASP A 43 18.95 -2.22 -2.79
N GLU A 44 19.36 -2.79 -3.92
CA GLU A 44 19.79 -2.00 -5.08
C GLU A 44 18.63 -1.16 -5.65
N HIS A 45 17.49 -1.79 -5.94
CA HIS A 45 16.32 -1.06 -6.45
C HIS A 45 15.70 -0.14 -5.38
N ALA A 46 15.81 -0.48 -4.09
CA ALA A 46 15.33 0.41 -3.02
C ALA A 46 16.14 1.71 -2.90
N ALA A 47 17.37 1.75 -3.42
CA ALA A 47 18.24 2.92 -3.42
C ALA A 47 18.11 3.79 -4.70
N MET A 48 17.21 3.44 -5.62
CA MET A 48 16.98 4.19 -6.86
C MET A 48 15.89 5.27 -6.69
N GLY A 49 15.85 6.22 -7.62
CA GLY A 49 14.72 7.15 -7.76
C GLY A 49 13.53 6.48 -8.44
N PHE A 50 12.32 6.81 -8.00
CA PHE A 50 11.07 6.35 -8.61
C PHE A 50 10.13 7.52 -8.83
N ASP A 51 9.48 7.55 -9.99
CA ASP A 51 8.26 8.29 -10.18
C ASP A 51 7.09 7.48 -9.62
N VAL A 52 6.30 8.08 -8.73
CA VAL A 52 5.19 7.41 -8.05
C VAL A 52 3.90 8.19 -8.29
N GLU A 53 2.98 7.59 -9.03
CA GLU A 53 1.64 8.10 -9.24
C GLU A 53 0.62 7.35 -8.37
N VAL A 54 -0.30 8.07 -7.74
CA VAL A 54 -1.34 7.49 -6.88
C VAL A 54 -2.71 7.98 -7.33
N THR A 55 -3.53 7.06 -7.83
CA THR A 55 -4.91 7.34 -8.24
C THR A 55 -5.90 6.75 -7.23
N PHE A 56 -6.87 7.55 -6.81
CA PHE A 56 -7.97 7.09 -5.96
C PHE A 56 -9.22 6.82 -6.80
N THR A 57 -9.72 5.60 -6.75
CA THR A 57 -11.01 5.21 -7.36
C THR A 57 -11.94 4.73 -6.25
N PRO A 58 -13.08 5.40 -6.01
CA PRO A 58 -14.04 4.98 -4.98
C PRO A 58 -14.56 3.56 -5.21
N ARG A 59 -14.87 2.87 -4.11
CA ARG A 59 -15.49 1.54 -4.07
C ARG A 59 -16.66 1.54 -3.08
N ASP A 60 -17.66 0.72 -3.34
CA ASP A 60 -18.87 0.56 -2.52
C ASP A 60 -18.82 -0.64 -1.56
N ASP A 61 -17.79 -1.47 -1.67
CA ASP A 61 -17.62 -2.73 -0.92
C ASP A 61 -16.83 -2.60 0.41
N LYS A 62 -16.51 -1.36 0.84
CA LYS A 62 -15.70 -1.06 2.03
C LYS A 62 -14.32 -1.75 2.05
N THR A 63 -13.77 -2.05 0.88
CA THR A 63 -12.41 -2.59 0.76
C THR A 63 -11.43 -1.55 0.22
N ILE A 64 -10.16 -1.76 0.53
CA ILE A 64 -9.04 -1.15 -0.17
C ILE A 64 -8.39 -2.21 -1.04
N ARG A 65 -8.38 -1.94 -2.35
CA ARG A 65 -7.62 -2.70 -3.34
C ARG A 65 -6.33 -1.93 -3.66
N THR A 66 -5.18 -2.46 -3.26
CA THR A 66 -3.88 -1.96 -3.72
C THR A 66 -3.38 -2.81 -4.88
N SER A 67 -2.86 -2.14 -5.90
CA SER A 67 -2.26 -2.76 -7.09
C SER A 67 -0.90 -2.10 -7.28
N VAL A 68 0.18 -2.86 -7.13
CA VAL A 68 1.54 -2.34 -7.28
C VAL A 68 2.19 -3.04 -8.46
N SER A 69 2.77 -2.27 -9.38
CA SER A 69 3.40 -2.76 -10.61
C SER A 69 4.63 -1.92 -10.92
N ASP A 70 5.57 -2.51 -11.63
CA ASP A 70 6.72 -1.85 -12.23
C ASP A 70 6.45 -1.42 -13.70
N GLY A 71 5.22 -1.63 -14.19
CA GLY A 71 4.78 -1.29 -15.54
C GLY A 71 5.08 -2.36 -16.60
N ARG A 72 5.79 -3.45 -16.27
CA ARG A 72 6.14 -4.51 -17.23
C ARG A 72 5.51 -5.85 -16.87
N GLY A 73 5.39 -6.17 -15.58
CA GLY A 73 4.79 -7.41 -15.08
C GLY A 73 3.32 -7.28 -14.66
N SER A 74 2.72 -8.43 -14.33
CA SER A 74 1.43 -8.46 -13.66
C SER A 74 1.52 -7.79 -12.28
N PRO A 75 0.57 -6.92 -11.92
CA PRO A 75 0.61 -6.23 -10.64
C PRO A 75 0.46 -7.21 -9.47
N VAL A 76 1.16 -6.91 -8.37
CA VAL A 76 0.84 -7.50 -7.08
C VAL A 76 -0.42 -6.81 -6.55
N VAL A 77 -1.51 -7.57 -6.45
CA VAL A 77 -2.82 -7.07 -6.01
C VAL A 77 -3.12 -7.57 -4.60
N ARG A 78 -3.55 -6.66 -3.73
CA ARG A 78 -4.05 -7.00 -2.41
C ARG A 78 -5.39 -6.34 -2.15
N LEU A 79 -6.36 -7.13 -1.68
CA LEU A 79 -7.67 -6.67 -1.25
C LEU A 79 -7.78 -6.83 0.27
N ARG A 80 -8.20 -5.78 0.96
CA ARG A 80 -8.40 -5.80 2.43
C ARG A 80 -9.63 -4.99 2.82
N GLU A 81 -10.37 -5.52 3.79
CA GLU A 81 -11.51 -4.82 4.38
C GLU A 81 -11.05 -3.69 5.32
N ILE A 82 -11.75 -2.57 5.28
CA ILE A 82 -11.54 -1.45 6.20
C ILE A 82 -12.34 -1.73 7.48
N THR A 83 -11.64 -2.10 8.55
CA THR A 83 -12.30 -2.50 9.81
C THR A 83 -12.47 -1.36 10.80
N LYS A 84 -11.80 -0.21 10.62
CA LYS A 84 -11.88 0.93 11.52
C LYS A 84 -12.82 2.02 10.97
N PRO A 85 -13.76 2.54 11.78
CA PRO A 85 -14.61 3.65 11.36
C PRO A 85 -13.76 4.87 11.03
N VAL A 86 -14.06 5.56 9.92
CA VAL A 86 -13.25 6.69 9.43
C VAL A 86 -13.33 7.88 10.39
N ASN A 87 -14.52 8.21 10.88
CA ASN A 87 -14.73 9.20 11.93
C ASN A 87 -15.05 8.46 13.25
N PRO A 88 -14.31 8.70 14.34
CA PRO A 88 -14.86 8.39 15.67
C PRO A 88 -16.12 9.24 15.79
N GLY A 89 -17.27 8.64 16.07
CA GLY A 89 -18.52 9.37 16.12
C GLY A 89 -18.38 10.58 17.04
N GLY A 90 -18.60 11.78 16.49
CA GLY A 90 -19.12 12.85 17.32
C GLY A 90 -20.46 12.34 17.81
N VAL A 91 -20.57 12.11 19.11
CA VAL A 91 -21.88 12.09 19.75
C VAL A 91 -22.38 13.53 19.61
N GLU A 92 -23.20 13.77 18.60
CA GLU A 92 -24.07 14.94 18.58
C GLU A 92 -25.19 14.62 19.59
N ASP A 93 -25.14 15.28 20.76
CA ASP A 93 -26.31 15.54 21.59
C ASP A 93 -26.92 16.88 21.16
#